data_AF-A0A848UWG0-F1
#
_entry.id   AF-A0A848UWG0-F1
#
_cell.length_a   1.000
_cell.length_b   1.000
_cell.length_c   1.000
_cell.angle_alpha   90.00
_cell.angle_beta   90.00
_cell.angle_gamma   90.00
#
_symmetry.space_group_name_H-M   'P 1'
#
loop_
_entity.id
_entity.type
_entity.pdbx_description
1 polymer ?
#
loop_
_entity_poly.entity_id
_entity_poly.type
_entity_poly.pdbx_seq_one_letter_code
_entity_poly.pdbx_strand_id
1 'polypeptide(L)'
;TTTTRGEWGGVIILGDATLNSSPGETAIEGLPTNEPRGLYGGSNDSHSAGTFTYVSIRHGGSDIGAGNEINGLTLGGVGSGTMIEYVEVIGNQDDGVEFFGGTVNTKHLLTVGCGDDSFDYDEGFRGKGQFWATVQANDGEGDRGGEHDGGTDPETATPYATPVIANATFYGNGEGRAITFRDNAGGQYHNSIFVNFDKGIDIEDLPDGEDSFSRFENGDLTLQNNTFFNIGAGEEAYEIFTVTRP
;
A
#
# COMPACT_ATOMS: atom_id res chain seq x y z
N THR A 1 4.53 -14.07 18.21
CA THR A 1 5.79 -14.11 17.42
C THR A 1 5.46 -13.57 16.03
N THR A 2 6.43 -13.13 15.23
CA THR A 2 6.14 -12.62 13.87
C THR A 2 5.71 -13.73 12.90
N THR A 3 6.03 -14.98 13.21
CA THR A 3 5.70 -16.17 12.42
C THR A 3 4.31 -16.76 12.70
N THR A 4 3.53 -16.14 13.60
CA THR A 4 2.13 -16.53 13.85
C THR A 4 1.26 -15.53 13.11
N ARG A 5 0.45 -16.02 12.19
CA ARG A 5 -0.31 -15.24 11.20
C ARG A 5 -1.67 -15.91 10.96
N GLY A 6 -2.63 -15.15 10.44
CA GLY A 6 -3.92 -15.68 9.98
C GLY A 6 -4.86 -16.17 11.09
N GLU A 7 -4.66 -15.74 12.34
CA GLU A 7 -5.48 -16.15 13.49
C GLU A 7 -6.86 -15.46 13.50
N TRP A 8 -6.99 -14.33 12.80
CA TRP A 8 -8.23 -13.60 12.55
C TRP A 8 -8.06 -12.69 11.32
N GLY A 9 -9.12 -12.01 10.88
CA GLY A 9 -9.10 -11.17 9.68
C GLY A 9 -8.12 -9.99 9.80
N GLY A 10 -8.44 -9.00 10.62
CA GLY A 10 -7.69 -7.75 10.70
C GLY A 10 -8.61 -6.60 11.05
N VAL A 11 -8.12 -5.36 10.95
CA VAL A 11 -8.94 -4.17 11.19
C VAL A 11 -9.28 -3.51 9.86
N ILE A 12 -10.57 -3.40 9.58
CA ILE A 12 -11.09 -2.68 8.42
C ILE A 12 -11.72 -1.36 8.89
N ILE A 13 -11.29 -0.24 8.31
CA ILE A 13 -11.90 1.07 8.50
C ILE A 13 -12.45 1.54 7.16
N LEU A 14 -13.76 1.76 7.11
CA LEU A 14 -14.47 2.19 5.90
C LEU A 14 -14.87 3.66 6.00
N GLY A 15 -14.81 4.37 4.88
CA GLY A 15 -15.20 5.77 4.77
C GLY A 15 -15.94 6.09 3.46
N ASP A 16 -16.29 7.37 3.34
CA ASP A 16 -17.09 7.96 2.25
C ASP A 16 -16.24 8.84 1.31
N ALA A 17 -14.91 8.67 1.31
CA ALA A 17 -14.02 9.39 0.40
C ALA A 17 -14.02 8.77 -1.00
N THR A 18 -13.63 9.55 -2.00
CA THR A 18 -13.73 9.14 -3.40
C THR A 18 -12.68 8.11 -3.79
N LEU A 19 -13.16 7.09 -4.51
CA LEU A 19 -12.40 6.05 -5.20
C LEU A 19 -12.33 6.39 -6.69
N ASN A 20 -11.42 5.77 -7.44
CA ASN A 20 -11.49 5.80 -8.90
C ASN A 20 -12.24 4.60 -9.50
N SER A 21 -12.53 3.57 -8.71
CA SER A 21 -13.35 2.44 -9.11
C SER A 21 -14.80 2.87 -9.40
N SER A 22 -15.46 2.22 -10.35
CA SER A 22 -16.87 2.46 -10.69
C SER A 22 -17.76 1.40 -10.02
N PRO A 23 -18.84 1.77 -9.30
CA PRO A 23 -19.58 3.04 -9.37
C PRO A 23 -19.18 4.13 -8.35
N GLY A 24 -17.98 4.07 -7.77
CA GLY A 24 -17.51 4.98 -6.72
C GLY A 24 -17.91 4.58 -5.30
N GLU A 25 -18.62 3.46 -5.17
CA GLU A 25 -18.89 2.74 -3.92
C GLU A 25 -18.74 1.25 -4.23
N THR A 26 -17.99 0.51 -3.43
CA THR A 26 -17.72 -0.91 -3.64
C THR A 26 -17.76 -1.68 -2.32
N ALA A 27 -17.86 -3.01 -2.39
CA ALA A 27 -17.78 -3.87 -1.23
C ALA A 27 -16.31 -4.16 -0.93
N ILE A 28 -15.90 -3.94 0.32
CA ILE A 28 -14.56 -4.32 0.76
C ILE A 28 -14.39 -5.83 0.69
N GLU A 29 -13.21 -6.26 0.27
CA GLU A 29 -12.79 -7.64 0.40
C GLU A 29 -12.82 -8.12 1.86
N GLY A 30 -12.82 -9.43 2.04
CA GLY A 30 -12.93 -10.04 3.36
C GLY A 30 -14.34 -10.09 3.93
N LEU A 31 -15.34 -9.50 3.26
CA LEU A 31 -16.75 -9.50 3.68
C LEU A 31 -17.68 -9.95 2.54
N PRO A 32 -18.83 -10.57 2.85
CA PRO A 32 -19.82 -10.88 1.84
C PRO A 32 -20.27 -9.60 1.10
N THR A 33 -20.28 -9.62 -0.23
CA THR A 33 -20.65 -8.44 -1.04
C THR A 33 -22.10 -7.97 -0.86
N ASN A 34 -22.95 -8.80 -0.24
CA ASN A 34 -24.32 -8.44 0.14
C ASN A 34 -24.44 -7.91 1.58
N GLU A 35 -23.33 -7.72 2.30
CA GLU A 35 -23.28 -7.07 3.60
C GLU A 35 -23.16 -5.54 3.41
N PRO A 36 -24.24 -4.77 3.56
CA PRO A 36 -24.22 -3.33 3.28
C PRO A 36 -23.30 -2.53 4.21
N ARG A 37 -22.89 -3.09 5.35
CA ARG A 37 -21.92 -2.45 6.25
C ARG A 37 -20.47 -2.61 5.79
N GLY A 38 -20.22 -3.46 4.78
CA GLY A 38 -18.93 -3.61 4.12
C GLY A 38 -18.73 -2.69 2.92
N LEU A 39 -19.69 -1.81 2.63
CA LEU A 39 -19.56 -0.85 1.54
C LEU A 39 -18.70 0.34 1.94
N TYR A 40 -17.87 0.81 1.02
CA TYR A 40 -17.03 1.99 1.17
C TYR A 40 -16.91 2.76 -0.15
N GLY A 41 -16.42 3.98 -0.05
CA GLY A 41 -16.37 4.91 -1.17
C GLY A 41 -17.51 5.93 -1.13
N GLY A 42 -17.38 6.96 -1.95
CA GLY A 42 -18.38 8.02 -2.03
C GLY A 42 -17.80 9.31 -2.59
N SER A 43 -18.22 10.44 -2.03
CA SER A 43 -17.90 11.78 -2.58
C SER A 43 -17.33 12.76 -1.57
N ASN A 44 -17.10 12.31 -0.33
CA ASN A 44 -16.69 13.14 0.78
C ASN A 44 -15.24 12.84 1.20
N ASP A 45 -14.29 13.42 0.48
CA ASP A 45 -12.86 13.35 0.83
C ASP A 45 -12.51 13.93 2.21
N SER A 46 -13.41 14.71 2.81
CA SER A 46 -13.25 15.23 4.17
C SER A 46 -13.90 14.36 5.25
N HIS A 47 -14.47 13.20 4.89
CA HIS A 47 -15.10 12.28 5.82
C HIS A 47 -14.15 11.91 6.96
N SER A 48 -14.71 11.76 8.17
CA SER A 48 -13.98 11.32 9.36
C SER A 48 -14.60 10.05 9.91
N ALA A 49 -13.84 8.96 9.87
CA ALA A 49 -14.16 7.73 10.59
C ALA A 49 -13.74 7.81 12.09
N GLY A 50 -13.28 8.98 12.55
CA GLY A 50 -12.85 9.21 13.92
C GLY A 50 -11.33 9.18 14.12
N THR A 51 -10.89 8.62 15.23
CA THR A 51 -9.48 8.57 15.65
C THR A 51 -9.08 7.14 15.97
N PHE A 52 -8.02 6.67 15.31
CA PHE A 52 -7.44 5.35 15.49
C PHE A 52 -5.93 5.51 15.76
N THR A 53 -5.57 5.57 17.04
CA THR A 53 -4.19 5.87 17.45
C THR A 53 -3.70 4.97 18.56
N TYR A 54 -2.40 4.65 18.56
CA TYR A 54 -1.76 3.77 19.55
C TYR A 54 -2.37 2.37 19.55
N VAL A 55 -2.47 1.76 18.38
CA VAL A 55 -3.06 0.43 18.19
C VAL A 55 -2.00 -0.56 17.73
N SER A 56 -2.05 -1.77 18.29
CA SER A 56 -1.24 -2.90 17.85
C SER A 56 -2.17 -3.98 17.31
N ILE A 57 -2.07 -4.24 16.01
CA ILE A 57 -2.80 -5.28 15.28
C ILE A 57 -1.82 -6.43 15.09
N ARG A 58 -2.19 -7.64 15.50
CA ARG A 58 -1.27 -8.77 15.49
C ARG A 58 -1.96 -10.04 15.02
N HIS A 59 -1.23 -10.85 14.26
CA HIS A 59 -1.64 -12.20 13.89
C HIS A 59 -2.93 -12.22 13.05
N GLY A 60 -3.17 -11.15 12.27
CA GLY A 60 -4.28 -11.04 11.32
C GLY A 60 -3.98 -11.75 10.00
N GLY A 61 -4.76 -11.49 8.94
CA GLY A 61 -4.49 -11.99 7.60
C GLY A 61 -5.28 -13.21 7.16
N SER A 62 -6.32 -13.64 7.89
CA SER A 62 -7.00 -14.90 7.55
C SER A 62 -7.52 -14.91 6.11
N ASP A 63 -7.02 -15.84 5.29
CA ASP A 63 -7.62 -16.21 4.00
C ASP A 63 -9.01 -16.81 4.24
N ILE A 64 -10.03 -16.17 3.68
CA ILE A 64 -11.42 -16.62 3.77
C ILE A 64 -12.00 -17.06 2.41
N GLY A 65 -11.15 -17.22 1.39
CA GLY A 65 -11.48 -17.66 0.04
C GLY A 65 -10.43 -17.20 -0.97
N ALA A 66 -10.28 -17.92 -2.08
CA ALA A 66 -9.24 -17.65 -3.08
C ALA A 66 -9.28 -16.19 -3.59
N GLY A 67 -8.26 -15.39 -3.24
CA GLY A 67 -8.17 -13.98 -3.61
C GLY A 67 -9.16 -13.08 -2.87
N ASN A 68 -9.50 -13.43 -1.63
CA ASN A 68 -10.37 -12.67 -0.75
C ASN A 68 -9.84 -12.77 0.68
N GLU A 69 -8.67 -12.19 0.87
CA GLU A 69 -7.94 -12.12 2.12
C GLU A 69 -8.33 -10.83 2.90
N ILE A 70 -7.82 -10.66 4.13
CA ILE A 70 -8.05 -9.46 4.95
C ILE A 70 -6.71 -8.94 5.43
N ASN A 71 -6.41 -7.68 5.15
CA ASN A 71 -5.12 -7.08 5.51
C ASN A 71 -5.04 -6.76 7.01
N GLY A 72 -3.84 -6.47 7.49
CA GLY A 72 -3.64 -6.13 8.89
C GLY A 72 -4.44 -4.87 9.26
N LEU A 73 -4.21 -3.79 8.52
CA LEU A 73 -5.06 -2.60 8.54
C LEU A 73 -5.53 -2.27 7.12
N THR A 74 -6.81 -2.48 6.87
CA THR A 74 -7.46 -2.13 5.60
C THR A 74 -8.16 -0.77 5.74
N LEU A 75 -7.89 0.14 4.79
CA LEU A 75 -8.43 1.50 4.78
C LEU A 75 -9.20 1.75 3.48
N GLY A 76 -10.49 1.41 3.47
CA GLY A 76 -11.36 1.62 2.30
C GLY A 76 -12.02 2.99 2.31
N GLY A 77 -11.70 3.85 1.33
CA GLY A 77 -12.35 5.14 1.14
C GLY A 77 -12.24 6.07 2.35
N VAL A 78 -11.16 5.97 3.12
CA VAL A 78 -11.02 6.74 4.37
C VAL A 78 -10.66 8.19 4.03
N GLY A 79 -11.45 9.12 4.57
CA GLY A 79 -11.30 10.55 4.31
C GLY A 79 -10.24 11.23 5.19
N SER A 80 -9.76 12.37 4.70
CA SER A 80 -8.74 13.22 5.33
C SER A 80 -9.12 13.79 6.71
N GLY A 81 -10.39 13.73 7.10
CA GLY A 81 -10.87 14.08 8.43
C GLY A 81 -10.59 13.00 9.48
N THR A 82 -10.13 11.81 9.09
CA THR A 82 -9.80 10.69 9.98
C THR A 82 -8.37 10.81 10.48
N MET A 83 -8.15 10.55 11.77
CA MET A 83 -6.80 10.53 12.36
C MET A 83 -6.33 9.09 12.55
N ILE A 84 -5.27 8.70 11.83
CA ILE A 84 -4.62 7.39 11.97
C ILE A 84 -3.14 7.61 12.23
N GLU A 85 -2.70 7.44 13.48
CA GLU A 85 -1.30 7.65 13.87
C GLU A 85 -0.84 6.64 14.93
N TYR A 86 0.42 6.21 14.90
CA TYR A 86 0.99 5.23 15.85
C TYR A 86 0.25 3.89 15.82
N VAL A 87 0.25 3.24 14.67
CA VAL A 87 -0.33 1.90 14.49
C VAL A 87 0.77 0.95 14.09
N GLU A 88 0.83 -0.21 14.74
CA GLU A 88 1.70 -1.31 14.33
C GLU A 88 0.87 -2.52 13.89
N VAL A 89 1.32 -3.18 12.84
CA VAL A 89 0.81 -4.46 12.33
C VAL A 89 1.93 -5.48 12.42
N ILE A 90 1.72 -6.58 13.15
CA ILE A 90 2.78 -7.58 13.41
C ILE A 90 2.29 -8.98 13.08
N GLY A 91 2.96 -9.64 12.13
CA GLY A 91 2.65 -10.99 11.69
C GLY A 91 1.25 -11.08 11.08
N ASN A 92 0.94 -10.21 10.11
CA ASN A 92 -0.24 -10.42 9.26
C ASN A 92 0.07 -11.52 8.23
N GLN A 93 -0.87 -12.40 7.90
CA GLN A 93 -0.64 -13.43 6.86
C GLN A 93 -0.59 -12.83 5.47
N ASP A 94 -1.31 -11.75 5.28
CA ASP A 94 -1.36 -10.99 4.04
C ASP A 94 -0.68 -9.63 4.27
N ASP A 95 -1.10 -8.63 3.53
CA ASP A 95 -0.65 -7.27 3.57
C ASP A 95 -0.65 -6.62 4.96
N GLY A 96 0.38 -5.81 5.20
CA GLY A 96 0.52 -5.07 6.45
C GLY A 96 -0.55 -3.98 6.59
N VAL A 97 -0.52 -3.02 5.69
CA VAL A 97 -1.50 -1.94 5.61
C VAL A 97 -1.85 -1.71 4.15
N GLU A 98 -3.13 -1.77 3.84
CA GLU A 98 -3.62 -1.54 2.49
C GLU A 98 -4.64 -0.41 2.43
N PHE A 99 -4.51 0.44 1.42
CA PHE A 99 -5.40 1.56 1.15
C PHE A 99 -6.20 1.33 -0.12
N PHE A 100 -7.52 1.21 0.00
CA PHE A 100 -8.40 1.21 -1.16
C PHE A 100 -9.01 2.60 -1.34
N GLY A 101 -8.36 3.44 -2.16
CA GLY A 101 -8.79 4.79 -2.45
C GLY A 101 -8.80 5.74 -1.24
N GLY A 102 -9.48 6.87 -1.38
CA GLY A 102 -9.60 7.87 -0.31
C GLY A 102 -8.40 8.82 -0.16
N THR A 103 -8.39 9.57 0.94
CA THR A 103 -7.53 10.75 1.14
C THR A 103 -6.96 10.87 2.56
N VAL A 104 -7.07 9.81 3.37
CA VAL A 104 -6.58 9.79 4.74
C VAL A 104 -5.08 10.10 4.80
N ASN A 105 -4.68 10.90 5.79
CA ASN A 105 -3.27 11.08 6.10
C ASN A 105 -2.91 10.20 7.29
N THR A 106 -1.78 9.49 7.21
CA THR A 106 -1.32 8.59 8.27
C THR A 106 0.08 8.96 8.71
N LYS A 107 0.38 8.74 10.00
CA LYS A 107 1.75 8.89 10.53
C LYS A 107 2.15 7.76 11.45
N HIS A 108 3.43 7.42 11.47
CA HIS A 108 3.96 6.40 12.38
C HIS A 108 3.22 5.06 12.23
N LEU A 109 3.14 4.57 10.99
CA LEU A 109 2.70 3.21 10.70
C LEU A 109 3.91 2.29 10.70
N LEU A 110 3.80 1.14 11.35
CA LEU A 110 4.84 0.12 11.40
C LEU A 110 4.26 -1.23 10.98
N THR A 111 4.90 -1.90 10.04
CA THR A 111 4.58 -3.30 9.72
C THR A 111 5.78 -4.19 10.02
N VAL A 112 5.56 -5.38 10.58
CA VAL A 112 6.63 -6.30 10.97
C VAL A 112 6.23 -7.73 10.66
N GLY A 113 6.99 -8.35 9.77
CA GLY A 113 6.85 -9.77 9.47
C GLY A 113 5.52 -10.16 8.84
N CYS A 114 4.93 -9.29 8.02
CA CYS A 114 3.77 -9.62 7.19
C CYS A 114 4.11 -10.74 6.20
N GLY A 115 3.10 -11.53 5.81
CA GLY A 115 3.25 -12.68 4.94
C GLY A 115 3.19 -12.34 3.45
N ASP A 116 2.68 -11.16 3.12
CA ASP A 116 2.74 -10.58 1.77
C ASP A 116 3.38 -9.17 1.78
N ASP A 117 2.78 -8.17 1.13
CA ASP A 117 3.35 -6.84 1.02
C ASP A 117 3.28 -6.06 2.34
N SER A 118 4.27 -5.18 2.54
CA SER A 118 4.31 -4.41 3.79
C SER A 118 3.32 -3.25 3.80
N PHE A 119 3.12 -2.63 2.63
CA PHE A 119 2.21 -1.52 2.41
C PHE A 119 1.71 -1.58 0.97
N ASP A 120 0.41 -1.48 0.77
CA ASP A 120 -0.20 -1.41 -0.55
C ASP A 120 -1.19 -0.25 -0.65
N TYR A 121 -1.32 0.35 -1.82
CA TYR A 121 -2.49 1.14 -2.15
C TYR A 121 -3.03 0.83 -3.54
N ASP A 122 -4.35 0.96 -3.66
CA ASP A 122 -5.10 0.87 -4.91
C ASP A 122 -6.23 1.94 -4.92
N GLU A 123 -7.07 1.87 -5.93
CA GLU A 123 -8.35 2.56 -6.12
C GLU A 123 -8.26 4.09 -6.02
N GLY A 124 -7.14 4.65 -6.47
CA GLY A 124 -6.96 6.10 -6.54
C GLY A 124 -6.62 6.74 -5.20
N PHE A 125 -5.98 6.00 -4.28
CA PHE A 125 -5.53 6.56 -3.01
C PHE A 125 -4.60 7.76 -3.23
N ARG A 126 -4.92 8.88 -2.58
CA ARG A 126 -4.18 10.14 -2.75
C ARG A 126 -3.99 10.90 -1.44
N GLY A 127 -3.88 10.13 -0.36
CA GLY A 127 -3.54 10.63 0.96
C GLY A 127 -2.05 10.96 1.13
N LYS A 128 -1.63 11.11 2.38
CA LYS A 128 -0.21 11.32 2.72
C LYS A 128 0.24 10.37 3.82
N GLY A 129 1.44 9.82 3.66
CA GLY A 129 2.10 9.02 4.67
C GLY A 129 3.33 9.74 5.23
N GLN A 130 3.54 9.69 6.54
CA GLN A 130 4.81 10.14 7.12
C GLN A 130 5.32 9.18 8.19
N PHE A 131 6.62 8.86 8.16
CA PHE A 131 7.24 7.92 9.10
C PHE A 131 6.63 6.52 9.05
N TRP A 132 6.33 6.04 7.84
CA TRP A 132 6.01 4.63 7.63
C TRP A 132 7.28 3.80 7.79
N ALA A 133 7.17 2.63 8.41
CA ALA A 133 8.29 1.73 8.57
C ALA A 133 7.86 0.28 8.35
N THR A 134 8.74 -0.51 7.77
CA THR A 134 8.57 -1.97 7.70
C THR A 134 9.85 -2.70 8.08
N VAL A 135 9.68 -3.86 8.71
CA VAL A 135 10.69 -4.91 8.80
C VAL A 135 10.07 -6.18 8.22
N GLN A 136 10.53 -6.59 7.02
CA GLN A 136 10.00 -7.77 6.35
C GLN A 136 10.22 -9.06 7.15
N ALA A 137 9.38 -10.05 6.86
CA ALA A 137 9.48 -11.40 7.40
C ALA A 137 10.84 -12.03 7.08
N ASN A 138 11.36 -12.86 7.99
CA ASN A 138 12.67 -13.53 7.82
C ASN A 138 12.51 -15.05 8.04
N ASP A 139 11.37 -15.57 7.62
CA ASP A 139 10.98 -16.97 7.72
C ASP A 139 10.54 -17.55 6.37
N GLY A 140 10.94 -16.89 5.27
CA GLY A 140 10.60 -17.29 3.88
C GLY A 140 9.23 -16.83 3.41
N GLU A 141 8.61 -15.91 4.14
CA GLU A 141 7.34 -15.25 3.83
C GLU A 141 7.58 -13.76 3.52
N GLY A 142 6.56 -13.05 3.05
CA GLY A 142 6.60 -11.67 2.59
C GLY A 142 6.93 -11.55 1.11
N ASP A 143 6.54 -10.45 0.48
CA ASP A 143 6.89 -10.15 -0.92
C ASP A 143 7.67 -8.82 -1.03
N ARG A 144 6.99 -7.68 -1.12
CA ARG A 144 7.59 -6.37 -1.35
C ARG A 144 7.52 -5.47 -0.12
N GLY A 145 8.38 -4.45 -0.12
CA GLY A 145 8.25 -3.34 0.81
C GLY A 145 7.00 -2.50 0.52
N GLY A 146 6.57 -2.47 -0.75
CA GLY A 146 5.21 -2.11 -1.13
C GLY A 146 4.89 -2.45 -2.58
N GLU A 147 3.64 -2.82 -2.80
CA GLU A 147 3.01 -2.95 -4.11
C GLU A 147 2.03 -1.80 -4.25
N HIS A 148 2.09 -1.07 -5.36
CA HIS A 148 1.31 0.14 -5.53
C HIS A 148 0.55 0.05 -6.83
N ASP A 149 -0.77 -0.04 -6.72
CA ASP A 149 -1.72 -0.14 -7.81
C ASP A 149 -2.46 1.19 -8.00
N GLY A 150 -2.72 1.54 -9.26
CA GLY A 150 -3.33 2.84 -9.59
C GLY A 150 -4.85 2.79 -9.63
N GLY A 151 -5.40 1.70 -10.14
CA GLY A 151 -6.83 1.41 -10.19
C GLY A 151 -7.09 0.04 -10.81
N THR A 152 -8.35 -0.37 -10.81
CA THR A 152 -8.75 -1.74 -11.20
C THR A 152 -9.24 -1.83 -12.65
N ASP A 153 -10.53 -1.60 -12.91
CA ASP A 153 -11.07 -1.58 -14.27
C ASP A 153 -12.04 -0.39 -14.47
N PRO A 154 -11.67 0.63 -15.26
CA PRO A 154 -10.38 0.79 -15.95
C PRO A 154 -9.29 1.37 -15.03
N GLU A 155 -8.04 0.91 -15.15
CA GLU A 155 -6.83 1.47 -14.48
C GLU A 155 -6.64 2.98 -14.75
N THR A 156 -7.18 3.46 -15.87
CA THR A 156 -7.11 4.87 -16.28
C THR A 156 -8.15 5.77 -15.59
N ALA A 157 -8.97 5.22 -14.70
CA ALA A 157 -9.99 5.98 -14.00
C ALA A 157 -9.38 7.06 -13.08
N THR A 158 -10.06 8.19 -12.99
CA THR A 158 -9.68 9.30 -12.12
C THR A 158 -10.52 9.30 -10.85
N PRO A 159 -9.98 9.73 -9.70
CA PRO A 159 -8.63 10.30 -9.51
C PRO A 159 -7.50 9.26 -9.53
N TYR A 160 -6.31 9.61 -10.03
CA TYR A 160 -5.16 8.69 -10.02
C TYR A 160 -4.60 8.49 -8.61
N ALA A 161 -4.09 7.28 -8.33
CA ALA A 161 -3.39 6.99 -7.09
C ALA A 161 -2.05 7.73 -7.06
N THR A 162 -1.98 8.82 -6.31
CA THR A 162 -0.84 9.74 -6.28
C THR A 162 -0.51 10.19 -4.84
N PRO A 163 -0.34 9.25 -3.90
CA PRO A 163 -0.07 9.62 -2.52
C PRO A 163 1.31 10.27 -2.35
N VAL A 164 1.50 10.99 -1.25
CA VAL A 164 2.82 11.54 -0.89
C VAL A 164 3.31 10.89 0.40
N ILE A 165 4.37 10.10 0.29
CA ILE A 165 5.01 9.40 1.40
C ILE A 165 6.36 10.05 1.70
N ALA A 166 6.60 10.39 2.97
CA ALA A 166 7.83 11.05 3.39
C ALA A 166 8.45 10.41 4.64
N ASN A 167 9.77 10.38 4.67
CA ASN A 167 10.56 9.86 5.79
C ASN A 167 10.22 8.39 6.11
N ALA A 168 10.00 7.56 5.09
CA ALA A 168 9.75 6.14 5.28
C ALA A 168 11.07 5.39 5.55
N THR A 169 11.01 4.27 6.28
CA THR A 169 12.17 3.38 6.51
C THR A 169 11.76 1.92 6.29
N PHE A 170 12.14 1.38 5.14
CA PHE A 170 11.77 0.04 4.73
C PHE A 170 13.00 -0.87 4.84
N TYR A 171 12.90 -1.89 5.69
CA TYR A 171 13.96 -2.86 5.94
C TYR A 171 13.52 -4.23 5.44
N GLY A 172 14.08 -4.66 4.31
CA GLY A 172 13.84 -5.96 3.72
C GLY A 172 14.64 -7.08 4.38
N ASN A 173 14.41 -8.30 3.92
CA ASN A 173 15.06 -9.52 4.40
C ASN A 173 16.20 -10.03 3.49
N GLY A 174 16.55 -9.27 2.44
CA GLY A 174 17.52 -9.63 1.40
C GLY A 174 16.87 -10.31 0.19
N GLU A 175 15.55 -10.44 0.18
CA GLU A 175 14.72 -10.99 -0.88
C GLU A 175 13.75 -9.91 -1.39
N GLY A 176 12.87 -10.27 -2.33
CA GLY A 176 11.78 -9.42 -2.78
C GLY A 176 12.20 -8.09 -3.41
N ARG A 177 11.23 -7.20 -3.58
CA ARG A 177 11.42 -5.88 -4.18
C ARG A 177 11.12 -4.78 -3.16
N ALA A 178 11.86 -3.67 -3.22
CA ALA A 178 11.60 -2.55 -2.32
C ALA A 178 10.22 -1.92 -2.59
N ILE A 179 9.92 -1.54 -3.83
CA ILE A 179 8.60 -1.05 -4.26
C ILE A 179 8.32 -1.45 -5.72
N THR A 180 7.08 -1.80 -6.04
CA THR A 180 6.54 -1.84 -7.41
C THR A 180 5.49 -0.76 -7.59
N PHE A 181 5.47 -0.07 -8.74
CA PHE A 181 4.33 0.74 -9.20
C PHE A 181 3.75 0.12 -10.47
N ARG A 182 2.48 -0.27 -10.43
CA ARG A 182 1.75 -0.91 -11.55
C ARG A 182 0.30 -0.39 -11.64
N ASP A 183 -0.43 -0.83 -12.65
CA ASP A 183 -1.85 -0.52 -12.84
C ASP A 183 -2.12 0.99 -12.82
N ASN A 184 -1.21 1.74 -13.46
CA ASN A 184 -1.27 3.19 -13.60
C ASN A 184 -1.09 3.98 -12.27
N ALA A 185 -0.42 3.37 -11.29
CA ALA A 185 -0.02 4.00 -10.03
C ALA A 185 0.99 5.13 -10.23
N GLY A 186 0.73 6.26 -9.58
CA GLY A 186 1.73 7.30 -9.34
C GLY A 186 2.22 7.24 -7.90
N GLY A 187 2.57 8.40 -7.35
CA GLY A 187 2.92 8.54 -5.93
C GLY A 187 4.36 8.97 -5.70
N GLN A 188 4.62 9.52 -4.53
CA GLN A 188 5.90 10.16 -4.24
C GLN A 188 6.54 9.61 -2.98
N TYR A 189 7.83 9.33 -3.04
CA TYR A 189 8.65 9.01 -1.89
C TYR A 189 9.75 10.05 -1.69
N HIS A 190 9.75 10.67 -0.52
CA HIS A 190 10.70 11.73 -0.14
C HIS A 190 11.51 11.35 1.10
N ASN A 191 12.82 11.60 1.08
CA ASN A 191 13.71 11.46 2.24
C ASN A 191 13.59 10.09 2.93
N SER A 192 13.39 9.02 2.15
CA SER A 192 13.11 7.67 2.65
C SER A 192 14.34 6.77 2.55
N ILE A 193 14.34 5.69 3.31
CA ILE A 193 15.44 4.72 3.39
C ILE A 193 14.90 3.35 3.00
N PHE A 194 15.56 2.70 2.05
CA PHE A 194 15.29 1.32 1.62
C PHE A 194 16.56 0.50 1.82
N VAL A 195 16.48 -0.53 2.66
CA VAL A 195 17.65 -1.31 3.08
C VAL A 195 17.37 -2.79 2.93
N ASN A 196 18.35 -3.54 2.42
CA ASN A 196 18.36 -5.01 2.46
C ASN A 196 17.21 -5.66 1.68
N PHE A 197 17.01 -5.28 0.42
CA PHE A 197 16.10 -5.96 -0.52
C PHE A 197 16.90 -6.62 -1.65
N ASP A 198 16.38 -7.65 -2.31
CA ASP A 198 17.02 -8.21 -3.52
C ASP A 198 16.93 -7.20 -4.67
N LYS A 199 15.77 -6.57 -4.87
CA LYS A 199 15.52 -5.60 -5.95
C LYS A 199 15.13 -4.23 -5.41
N GLY A 200 15.44 -3.18 -6.18
CA GLY A 200 15.07 -1.81 -5.85
C GLY A 200 13.62 -1.48 -6.21
N ILE A 201 13.40 -0.44 -7.00
CA ILE A 201 12.09 0.04 -7.44
C ILE A 201 11.79 -0.45 -8.85
N ASP A 202 10.56 -0.86 -9.10
CA ASP A 202 10.03 -1.13 -10.45
C ASP A 202 8.92 -0.15 -10.81
N ILE A 203 8.88 0.22 -12.08
CA ILE A 203 7.80 1.00 -12.66
C ILE A 203 7.33 0.27 -13.91
N GLU A 204 6.05 -0.08 -13.97
CA GLU A 204 5.45 -0.72 -15.14
C GLU A 204 5.38 0.23 -16.35
N ASP A 205 5.73 -0.30 -17.53
CA ASP A 205 5.63 0.33 -18.87
C ASP A 205 4.85 -0.60 -19.81
N LEU A 206 3.56 -0.32 -19.97
CA LEU A 206 2.66 -1.04 -20.87
C LEU A 206 2.93 -0.65 -22.34
N PRO A 207 2.67 -1.55 -23.31
CA PRO A 207 2.92 -1.25 -24.72
C PRO A 207 2.04 -0.13 -25.28
N ASP A 208 0.83 0.06 -24.73
CA ASP A 208 -0.17 1.04 -25.14
C ASP A 208 -0.99 1.48 -23.91
N GLY A 209 -1.46 2.74 -23.87
CA GLY A 209 -2.32 3.26 -22.80
C GLY A 209 -1.60 4.24 -21.86
N GLU A 210 -2.22 4.50 -20.71
CA GLU A 210 -1.58 5.20 -19.59
C GLU A 210 -1.23 4.15 -18.53
N ASP A 211 -0.06 4.29 -17.93
CA ASP A 211 0.53 3.35 -16.98
C ASP A 211 1.38 4.09 -15.92
N SER A 212 2.04 3.33 -15.05
CA SER A 212 2.89 3.89 -14.00
C SER A 212 4.11 4.64 -14.57
N PHE A 213 4.64 4.22 -15.72
CA PHE A 213 5.69 4.96 -16.41
C PHE A 213 5.21 6.31 -16.93
N SER A 214 3.97 6.41 -17.42
CA SER A 214 3.31 7.64 -17.82
C SER A 214 3.13 8.59 -16.63
N ARG A 215 2.80 8.06 -15.44
CA ARG A 215 2.80 8.85 -14.19
C ARG A 215 4.18 9.39 -13.85
N PHE A 216 5.23 8.60 -14.06
CA PHE A 216 6.61 9.05 -13.89
C PHE A 216 6.99 10.17 -14.88
N GLU A 217 6.68 10.01 -16.17
CA GLU A 217 6.97 11.04 -17.19
C GLU A 217 6.22 12.36 -16.92
N ASN A 218 5.00 12.26 -16.38
CA ASN A 218 4.17 13.42 -16.04
C ASN A 218 4.55 14.08 -14.70
N GLY A 219 5.43 13.46 -13.91
CA GLY A 219 5.84 13.96 -12.59
C GLY A 219 4.86 13.65 -11.45
N ASP A 220 3.85 12.81 -11.71
CA ASP A 220 2.90 12.30 -10.72
C ASP A 220 3.49 11.13 -9.91
N LEU A 221 4.53 10.48 -10.43
CA LEU A 221 5.40 9.56 -9.71
C LEU A 221 6.77 10.21 -9.51
N THR A 222 7.26 10.32 -8.27
CA THR A 222 8.57 10.94 -7.99
C THR A 222 9.30 10.30 -6.81
N LEU A 223 10.58 10.02 -7.00
CA LEU A 223 11.47 9.45 -5.98
C LEU A 223 12.60 10.46 -5.69
N GLN A 224 12.57 11.11 -4.53
CA GLN A 224 13.48 12.22 -4.23
C GLN A 224 14.18 12.07 -2.87
N ASN A 225 15.51 12.27 -2.88
CA ASN A 225 16.35 12.20 -1.68
C ASN A 225 16.24 10.87 -0.91
N ASN A 226 15.98 9.78 -1.63
CA ASN A 226 15.88 8.45 -1.03
C ASN A 226 17.26 7.78 -0.97
N THR A 227 17.51 7.02 0.08
CA THR A 227 18.72 6.22 0.24
C THR A 227 18.40 4.75 0.02
N PHE A 228 19.14 4.11 -0.87
CA PHE A 228 19.10 2.68 -1.12
C PHE A 228 20.42 2.08 -0.65
N PHE A 229 20.38 1.03 0.17
CA PHE A 229 21.59 0.43 0.73
C PHE A 229 21.45 -1.09 0.83
N ASN A 230 22.49 -1.81 0.42
CA ASN A 230 22.51 -3.27 0.36
C ASN A 230 21.34 -3.82 -0.49
N ILE A 231 21.24 -3.37 -1.73
CA ILE A 231 20.27 -3.86 -2.71
C ILE A 231 20.96 -4.96 -3.54
N GLY A 232 20.36 -6.15 -3.61
CA GLY A 232 20.94 -7.32 -4.29
C GLY A 232 21.20 -7.09 -5.79
N ALA A 233 20.35 -6.30 -6.44
CA ALA A 233 20.43 -5.96 -7.86
C ALA A 233 21.69 -5.14 -8.22
N GLY A 234 22.25 -4.40 -7.27
CA GLY A 234 23.45 -3.59 -7.48
C GLY A 234 23.42 -2.23 -6.78
N GLU A 235 24.43 -1.41 -7.09
CA GLU A 235 24.62 -0.07 -6.50
C GLU A 235 24.36 1.06 -7.51
N GLU A 236 24.32 0.75 -8.81
CA GLU A 236 24.09 1.75 -9.83
C GLU A 236 22.60 2.09 -9.96
N ALA A 237 22.29 3.34 -10.31
CA ALA A 237 20.91 3.80 -10.39
C ALA A 237 20.05 2.96 -11.37
N TYR A 238 20.59 2.55 -12.52
CA TYR A 238 19.84 1.73 -13.48
C TYR A 238 19.60 0.28 -13.02
N GLU A 239 20.30 -0.18 -11.98
CA GLU A 239 20.11 -1.51 -11.36
C GLU A 239 19.04 -1.44 -10.26
N ILE A 240 19.02 -0.32 -9.54
CA ILE A 240 18.06 -0.05 -8.46
C ILE A 240 16.72 0.39 -9.01
N PHE A 241 16.68 1.18 -10.09
CA PHE A 241 15.43 1.69 -10.68
C PHE A 241 15.21 1.01 -12.04
N THR A 242 14.25 0.10 -12.10
CA THR A 242 13.86 -0.61 -13.32
C THR A 242 12.55 -0.09 -13.88
N VAL A 243 12.45 -0.10 -15.20
CA VAL A 243 11.19 0.06 -15.93
C VAL A 243 10.94 -1.26 -16.63
N THR A 244 9.83 -1.90 -16.31
CA THR A 244 9.53 -3.27 -16.76
C THR A 244 8.35 -3.25 -17.71
N ARG A 245 8.54 -3.87 -18.88
CA ARG A 245 7.45 -4.20 -19.78
C ARG A 245 6.97 -5.62 -19.49
N PRO A 246 5.74 -5.81 -19.00
CA PRO A 246 5.19 -7.15 -18.75
C PRO A 246 5.00 -7.98 -20.03
#